data_AF-A0A356FU32-F1
#
_entry.id   AF-A0A356FU32-F1
#
_cell.length_a   1.000
_cell.length_b   1.000
_cell.length_c   1.000
_cell.angle_alpha   90.00
_cell.angle_beta   90.00
_cell.angle_gamma   90.00
#
_symmetry.space_group_name_H-M   'P 1'
#
loop_
_entity.id
_entity.type
_entity.pdbx_description
1 polymer ?
#
loop_
_entity_poly.entity_id
_entity_poly.type
_entity_poly.pdbx_seq_one_letter_code
_entity_poly.pdbx_strand_id
1 'polypeptide(L)'
;SNTLLSDNSRLTSRYNADVWCGRRFVFDRKLHTATQAGSLQIFTDSFADQTTVVCDESASTTSQALLEDFGATIWRLPLVDGHLDLSAFRQRCYSEEICGVYMEPGPTLSNALIQQCKVDYLFHYIAQKYLCDDHEEDRINLGFLKGTNNLEVCNELRHMQYTRFGDDLLVRGHL
;
A
#
# COMPACT_ATOMS: atom_id res chain seq x y z
N SER A 1 -6.07 -1.16 4.10
CA SER A 1 -7.34 -0.71 4.71
C SER A 1 -7.11 0.51 5.59
N ASN A 2 -6.18 0.48 6.55
CA ASN A 2 -5.96 1.59 7.49
C ASN A 2 -5.73 2.96 6.81
N THR A 3 -4.82 3.05 5.83
CA THR A 3 -4.59 4.28 5.06
C THR A 3 -5.87 4.78 4.38
N LEU A 4 -6.63 3.87 3.77
CA LEU A 4 -7.89 4.21 3.11
C LEU A 4 -8.95 4.71 4.11
N LEU A 5 -9.06 4.09 5.28
CA LEU A 5 -10.02 4.48 6.32
C LEU A 5 -9.65 5.83 6.97
N SER A 6 -8.36 6.14 7.06
CA SER A 6 -7.86 7.43 7.56
C SER A 6 -8.08 8.56 6.55
N ASP A 7 -7.62 8.34 5.31
CA ASP A 7 -7.42 9.44 4.36
C ASP A 7 -8.57 9.57 3.35
N ASN A 8 -9.40 8.52 3.23
CA ASN A 8 -10.48 8.41 2.24
C ASN A 8 -10.02 8.74 0.80
N SER A 9 -8.81 8.29 0.46
CA SER A 9 -8.16 8.59 -0.80
C SER A 9 -8.82 7.93 -2.01
N ARG A 10 -8.90 8.65 -3.13
CA ARG A 10 -9.39 8.13 -4.43
C ARG A 10 -8.39 7.26 -5.17
N LEU A 11 -7.09 7.47 -4.90
CA LEU A 11 -5.97 6.85 -5.63
C LEU A 11 -6.05 7.04 -7.15
N THR A 12 -6.48 8.22 -7.59
CA THR A 12 -6.50 8.64 -9.01
C THR A 12 -5.29 9.51 -9.35
N SER A 13 -4.82 9.40 -10.59
CA SER A 13 -3.87 10.36 -11.17
C SER A 13 -4.61 11.60 -11.64
N ARG A 14 -4.09 12.77 -11.30
CA ARG A 14 -4.66 14.07 -11.67
C ARG A 14 -3.55 14.93 -12.26
N TYR A 15 -3.64 15.25 -13.54
CA TYR A 15 -2.62 16.03 -14.23
C TYR A 15 -3.26 16.93 -15.28
N ASN A 16 -2.96 18.24 -15.24
CA ASN A 16 -3.45 19.24 -16.20
C ASN A 16 -4.95 19.14 -16.54
N ALA A 17 -5.79 19.03 -15.49
CA ALA A 17 -7.25 18.84 -15.53
C ALA A 17 -7.76 17.43 -15.90
N ASP A 18 -6.91 16.54 -16.41
CA ASP A 18 -7.29 15.16 -16.68
C ASP A 18 -7.26 14.31 -15.40
N VAL A 19 -8.27 13.47 -15.26
CA VAL A 19 -8.34 12.44 -14.21
C VAL A 19 -8.26 11.08 -14.87
N TRP A 20 -7.23 10.33 -14.51
CA TRP A 20 -7.03 8.96 -14.97
C TRP A 20 -6.94 8.01 -13.77
N CYS A 21 -7.47 6.81 -13.94
CA CYS A 21 -7.41 5.77 -12.92
C CYS A 21 -6.93 4.47 -13.55
N GLY A 22 -5.76 3.99 -13.10
CA GLY A 22 -5.37 2.60 -13.31
C GLY A 22 -6.08 1.68 -12.33
N ARG A 23 -5.75 0.39 -12.37
CA ARG A 23 -6.22 -0.59 -11.38
C ARG A 23 -5.72 -0.21 -9.98
N ARG A 24 -6.64 -0.15 -9.02
CA ARG A 24 -6.37 0.22 -7.63
C ARG A 24 -6.35 -1.03 -6.77
N PHE A 25 -5.42 -1.09 -5.82
CA PHE A 25 -5.33 -2.22 -4.88
C PHE A 25 -5.54 -1.76 -3.44
N VAL A 26 -6.49 -2.40 -2.76
CA VAL A 26 -6.73 -2.19 -1.33
C VAL A 26 -6.38 -3.48 -0.58
N PHE A 27 -5.26 -3.46 0.13
CA PHE A 27 -4.90 -4.57 1.02
C PHE A 27 -5.77 -4.50 2.27
N ASP A 28 -6.77 -5.37 2.37
CA ASP A 28 -7.72 -5.44 3.47
C ASP A 28 -7.97 -6.91 3.84
N ARG A 29 -7.06 -7.46 4.65
CA ARG A 29 -7.01 -8.88 5.02
C ARG A 29 -8.37 -9.44 5.44
N LYS A 30 -9.18 -8.67 6.16
CA LYS A 30 -10.47 -9.12 6.72
C LYS A 30 -11.68 -8.38 6.16
N LEU A 31 -11.51 -7.60 5.08
CA LEU A 31 -12.58 -6.81 4.44
C LEU A 31 -13.28 -5.84 5.40
N HIS A 32 -12.52 -5.24 6.34
CA HIS A 32 -13.08 -4.28 7.30
C HIS A 32 -13.67 -3.03 6.62
N THR A 33 -13.13 -2.66 5.47
CA THR A 33 -13.60 -1.52 4.66
C THR A 33 -15.03 -1.71 4.14
N ALA A 34 -15.53 -2.95 4.05
CA ALA A 34 -16.89 -3.24 3.61
C ALA A 34 -17.95 -2.48 4.44
N THR A 35 -17.77 -2.38 5.76
CA THR A 35 -18.76 -1.71 6.63
C THR A 35 -18.90 -0.21 6.36
N GLN A 36 -17.92 0.40 5.70
CA GLN A 36 -17.88 1.82 5.37
C GLN A 36 -17.86 2.06 3.86
N ALA A 37 -18.09 1.03 3.03
CA ALA A 37 -17.89 1.11 1.58
C ALA A 37 -18.64 2.28 0.94
N GLY A 38 -19.90 2.52 1.35
CA GLY A 38 -20.71 3.63 0.86
C GLY A 38 -20.22 5.04 1.21
N SER A 39 -19.23 5.17 2.09
CA SER A 39 -18.58 6.44 2.46
C SER A 39 -17.15 6.59 1.93
N LEU A 40 -16.58 5.52 1.39
CA LEU A 40 -15.22 5.50 0.89
C LEU A 40 -15.20 5.84 -0.60
N GLN A 41 -14.46 6.88 -0.96
CA GLN A 41 -14.45 7.42 -2.33
C GLN A 41 -13.95 6.39 -3.35
N ILE A 42 -13.07 5.48 -2.93
CA ILE A 42 -12.54 4.41 -3.79
C ILE A 42 -13.60 3.38 -4.25
N PHE A 43 -14.73 3.30 -3.55
CA PHE A 43 -15.84 2.40 -3.88
C PHE A 43 -17.07 3.15 -4.41
N THR A 44 -17.05 4.48 -4.41
CA THR A 44 -18.21 5.32 -4.77
C THR A 44 -17.94 6.30 -5.89
N ASP A 45 -16.68 6.45 -6.33
CA ASP A 45 -16.35 7.26 -7.49
C ASP A 45 -16.59 6.52 -8.81
N SER A 46 -16.45 7.25 -9.92
CA SER A 46 -16.67 6.75 -11.28
C SER A 46 -15.70 5.66 -11.73
N PHE A 47 -14.75 5.25 -10.88
CA PHE A 47 -13.75 4.23 -11.17
C PHE A 47 -13.85 3.03 -10.22
N ALA A 48 -14.93 2.91 -9.44
CA ALA A 48 -15.09 1.85 -8.42
C ALA A 48 -14.83 0.44 -8.98
N ASP A 49 -15.17 0.21 -10.25
CA ASP A 49 -14.89 -0.99 -11.04
C ASP A 49 -13.39 -1.28 -11.25
N GLN A 50 -12.53 -0.28 -11.15
CA GLN A 50 -11.07 -0.40 -11.19
C GLN A 50 -10.47 -0.81 -9.83
N THR A 51 -11.28 -0.92 -8.78
CA THR A 51 -10.80 -1.25 -7.44
C THR A 51 -10.77 -2.76 -7.23
N THR A 52 -9.60 -3.27 -6.87
CA THR A 52 -9.39 -4.66 -6.42
C THR A 52 -9.05 -4.68 -4.94
N VAL A 53 -9.87 -5.35 -4.13
CA VAL A 53 -9.61 -5.56 -2.70
C VAL A 53 -8.92 -6.91 -2.53
N VAL A 54 -7.73 -6.88 -1.91
CA VAL A 54 -6.91 -8.06 -1.65
C VAL A 54 -7.13 -8.49 -0.20
N CYS A 55 -7.63 -9.70 0.00
CA CYS A 55 -8.01 -10.23 1.31
C CYS A 55 -7.54 -11.67 1.54
N ASP A 56 -7.66 -12.12 2.78
CA ASP A 56 -7.37 -13.49 3.18
C ASP A 56 -8.41 -14.45 2.59
N GLU A 57 -7.99 -15.69 2.28
CA GLU A 57 -8.89 -16.75 1.82
C GLU A 57 -10.05 -17.00 2.80
N SER A 58 -9.83 -16.80 4.11
CA SER A 58 -10.87 -16.93 5.14
C SER A 58 -11.77 -15.70 5.33
N ALA A 59 -11.61 -14.63 4.54
CA ALA A 59 -12.40 -13.40 4.69
C ALA A 59 -13.91 -13.63 4.44
N SER A 60 -14.75 -12.84 5.14
CA SER A 60 -16.21 -12.93 5.09
C SER A 60 -16.77 -12.87 3.66
N THR A 61 -17.59 -13.85 3.29
CA THR A 61 -18.31 -13.86 2.00
C THR A 61 -19.37 -12.76 1.93
N THR A 62 -20.02 -12.43 3.05
CA THR A 62 -20.98 -11.31 3.13
C THR A 62 -20.29 -9.97 2.87
N SER A 63 -19.11 -9.75 3.44
CA SER A 63 -18.33 -8.53 3.22
C SER A 63 -17.82 -8.44 1.78
N GLN A 64 -17.44 -9.57 1.19
CA GLN A 64 -17.11 -9.64 -0.24
C GLN A 64 -18.30 -9.23 -1.10
N ALA A 65 -19.48 -9.84 -0.91
CA ALA A 65 -20.65 -9.54 -1.72
C ALA A 65 -21.01 -8.04 -1.65
N LEU A 66 -20.93 -7.44 -0.46
CA LEU A 66 -21.16 -6.00 -0.30
C LEU A 66 -20.15 -5.17 -1.12
N LEU A 67 -18.87 -5.49 -1.09
CA LEU A 67 -17.86 -4.75 -1.87
C LEU A 67 -18.02 -4.96 -3.39
N GLU A 68 -18.42 -6.16 -3.81
CA GLU A 68 -18.75 -6.48 -5.20
C GLU A 68 -19.99 -5.71 -5.68
N ASP A 69 -20.98 -5.47 -4.82
CA ASP A 69 -22.14 -4.60 -5.11
C ASP A 69 -21.72 -3.13 -5.36
N PHE A 70 -20.60 -2.70 -4.79
CA PHE A 70 -19.96 -1.40 -5.11
C PHE A 70 -19.06 -1.45 -6.36
N GLY A 71 -19.01 -2.59 -7.06
CA GLY A 71 -18.23 -2.78 -8.28
C GLY A 71 -16.79 -3.24 -8.05
N ALA A 72 -16.35 -3.45 -6.80
CA ALA A 72 -14.98 -3.88 -6.54
C ALA A 72 -14.75 -5.35 -6.93
N THR A 73 -13.56 -5.64 -7.46
CA THR A 73 -13.08 -7.02 -7.64
C THR A 73 -12.43 -7.52 -6.36
N ILE A 74 -12.62 -8.80 -6.01
CA ILE A 74 -11.99 -9.40 -4.82
C ILE A 74 -10.90 -10.40 -5.23
N TRP A 75 -9.71 -10.22 -4.66
CA TRP A 75 -8.60 -11.17 -4.74
C TRP A 75 -8.36 -11.79 -3.38
N ARG A 76 -8.55 -13.11 -3.28
CA ARG A 76 -8.23 -13.90 -2.09
C ARG A 76 -6.83 -14.46 -2.22
N LEU A 77 -5.97 -14.20 -1.25
CA LEU A 77 -4.59 -14.66 -1.19
C LEU A 77 -4.31 -15.38 0.12
N PRO A 78 -3.38 -16.36 0.12
CA PRO A 78 -2.96 -17.04 1.34
C PRO A 78 -2.23 -16.08 2.29
N LEU A 79 -2.09 -16.51 3.54
CA LEU A 79 -1.30 -15.81 4.54
C LEU A 79 0.07 -16.48 4.75
N VAL A 80 1.09 -15.67 4.97
CA VAL A 80 2.41 -16.07 5.46
C VAL A 80 2.71 -15.26 6.72
N ASP A 81 2.99 -15.95 7.83
CA ASP A 81 3.21 -15.33 9.15
C ASP A 81 2.10 -14.35 9.58
N GLY A 82 0.86 -14.66 9.20
CA GLY A 82 -0.32 -13.83 9.50
C GLY A 82 -0.51 -12.62 8.59
N HIS A 83 0.35 -12.39 7.59
CA HIS A 83 0.24 -11.31 6.61
C HIS A 83 -0.15 -11.85 5.23
N LEU A 84 -0.74 -11.02 4.38
CA LEU A 84 -1.06 -11.41 3.00
C LEU A 84 0.24 -11.74 2.25
N ASP A 85 0.27 -12.88 1.55
CA ASP A 85 1.44 -13.31 0.79
C ASP A 85 1.67 -12.40 -0.42
N LEU A 86 2.70 -11.55 -0.31
CA LEU A 86 3.11 -10.64 -1.37
C LEU A 86 3.67 -11.37 -2.60
N SER A 87 4.19 -12.59 -2.44
CA SER A 87 4.65 -13.41 -3.56
C SER A 87 3.45 -13.93 -4.36
N ALA A 88 2.39 -14.37 -3.68
CA ALA A 88 1.12 -14.72 -4.32
C ALA A 88 0.48 -13.52 -5.01
N PHE A 89 0.52 -12.33 -4.38
CA PHE A 89 0.07 -11.08 -5.01
C PHE A 89 0.83 -10.79 -6.31
N ARG A 90 2.18 -10.86 -6.28
CA ARG A 90 3.01 -10.65 -7.48
C ARG A 90 2.70 -11.66 -8.58
N GLN A 91 2.53 -12.94 -8.23
CA GLN A 91 2.14 -13.96 -9.18
C GLN A 91 0.77 -13.68 -9.80
N ARG A 92 -0.18 -13.19 -9.00
CA ARG A 92 -1.50 -12.80 -9.51
C ARG A 92 -1.42 -11.60 -10.45
N CYS A 93 -0.62 -10.58 -10.12
CA CYS A 93 -0.34 -9.46 -11.01
C CYS A 93 0.24 -9.93 -12.35
N TYR A 94 1.19 -10.87 -12.34
CA TYR A 94 1.74 -11.46 -13.56
C TYR A 94 0.66 -12.12 -14.43
N SER A 95 -0.19 -12.95 -13.83
CA SER A 95 -1.29 -13.62 -14.54
C SER A 95 -2.34 -12.66 -15.12
N GLU A 96 -2.44 -11.46 -14.56
CA GLU A 96 -3.36 -10.40 -15.00
C GLU A 96 -2.65 -9.34 -15.86
N GLU A 97 -1.44 -9.65 -16.33
CA GLU A 97 -0.60 -8.81 -17.22
C GLU A 97 -0.27 -7.42 -16.62
N ILE A 98 -0.21 -7.32 -15.29
CA ILE A 98 0.11 -6.09 -14.57
C ILE A 98 1.63 -5.99 -14.43
N CYS A 99 2.25 -5.13 -15.26
CA CYS A 99 3.70 -4.98 -15.32
C CYS A 99 4.33 -4.21 -14.15
N GLY A 100 3.54 -3.42 -13.40
CA GLY A 100 4.06 -2.62 -12.30
C GLY A 100 2.95 -2.15 -11.36
N VAL A 101 3.28 -2.07 -10.08
CA VAL A 101 2.39 -1.57 -9.02
C VAL A 101 3.12 -0.47 -8.27
N TYR A 102 2.55 0.73 -8.28
CA TYR A 102 3.00 1.81 -7.42
C TYR A 102 2.25 1.72 -6.09
N MET A 103 3.01 1.62 -4.99
CA MET A 103 2.45 1.43 -3.65
C MET A 103 2.69 2.67 -2.80
N GLU A 104 1.64 3.12 -2.11
CA GLU A 104 1.69 4.15 -1.07
C GLU A 104 1.24 3.50 0.27
N PRO A 105 2.08 2.65 0.88
CA PRO A 105 1.65 1.86 2.01
C PRO A 105 1.76 2.65 3.31
N GLY A 106 0.85 2.36 4.24
CA GLY A 106 1.06 2.70 5.64
C GLY A 106 2.30 2.00 6.21
N PRO A 107 2.84 2.46 7.35
CA PRO A 107 4.18 2.09 7.80
C PRO A 107 4.34 0.59 8.10
N THR A 108 3.29 -0.10 8.56
CA THR A 108 3.31 -1.56 8.74
C THR A 108 3.59 -2.32 7.45
N LEU A 109 2.90 -1.96 6.36
CA LEU A 109 3.05 -2.64 5.07
C LEU A 109 4.38 -2.23 4.41
N SER A 110 4.78 -0.96 4.53
CA SER A 110 6.08 -0.48 4.05
C SER A 110 7.24 -1.24 4.70
N ASN A 111 7.19 -1.45 6.02
CA ASN A 111 8.20 -2.20 6.75
C ASN A 111 8.26 -3.67 6.30
N ALA A 112 7.10 -4.33 6.11
CA ALA A 112 7.05 -5.70 5.61
C ALA A 112 7.63 -5.83 4.18
N LEU A 113 7.28 -4.89 3.29
CA LEU A 113 7.76 -4.83 1.91
C LEU A 113 9.29 -4.69 1.85
N ILE A 114 9.85 -3.78 2.65
CA ILE A 114 11.28 -3.54 2.71
C ILE A 114 11.99 -4.74 3.32
N GLN A 115 11.51 -5.28 4.45
CA GLN A 115 12.15 -6.40 5.15
C GLN A 115 12.25 -7.65 4.26
N GLN A 116 11.22 -7.92 3.47
CA GLN A 116 11.16 -9.10 2.62
C GLN A 116 11.79 -8.90 1.22
N CYS A 117 12.39 -7.72 0.96
CA CYS A 117 12.90 -7.31 -0.35
C CYS A 117 11.89 -7.55 -1.48
N LYS A 118 10.62 -7.15 -1.26
CA LYS A 118 9.51 -7.35 -2.21
C LYS A 118 9.20 -6.11 -3.05
N VAL A 119 10.08 -5.11 -3.03
CA VAL A 119 9.99 -3.89 -3.84
C VAL A 119 11.25 -3.76 -4.69
N ASP A 120 11.08 -3.41 -5.97
CA ASP A 120 12.22 -3.25 -6.90
C ASP A 120 12.80 -1.83 -6.87
N TYR A 121 12.01 -0.85 -6.43
CA TYR A 121 12.39 0.58 -6.42
C TYR A 121 11.66 1.33 -5.32
N LEU A 122 12.34 2.27 -4.65
CA LEU A 122 11.80 3.03 -3.53
C LEU A 122 11.86 4.54 -3.80
N PHE A 123 10.80 5.25 -3.45
CA PHE A 123 10.71 6.71 -3.45
C PHE A 123 10.52 7.19 -2.00
N HIS A 124 11.51 7.91 -1.48
CA HIS A 124 11.47 8.43 -0.11
C HIS A 124 11.47 9.96 -0.12
N TYR A 125 10.34 10.54 0.28
CA TYR A 125 10.16 12.00 0.37
C TYR A 125 10.43 12.46 1.81
N ILE A 126 11.41 13.35 1.97
CA ILE A 126 11.85 13.90 3.25
C ILE A 126 11.49 15.38 3.30
N ALA A 127 10.62 15.75 4.23
CA ALA A 127 10.32 17.14 4.54
C ALA A 127 11.26 17.69 5.62
N GLN A 128 11.52 19.00 5.60
CA GLN A 128 12.27 19.70 6.66
C GLN A 128 11.40 19.96 7.89
N LYS A 129 10.79 18.91 8.43
CA LYS A 129 9.87 18.96 9.57
C LYS A 129 10.23 17.85 10.55
N TYR A 130 10.21 18.18 11.83
CA TYR A 130 10.50 17.24 12.91
C TYR A 130 9.21 16.97 13.68
N LEU A 131 8.78 15.71 13.67
CA LEU A 131 7.70 15.23 14.51
C LEU A 131 8.34 14.66 15.77
N CYS A 132 8.25 15.42 16.86
CA CYS A 132 8.86 15.08 18.16
C CYS A 132 7.83 14.43 19.10
N ASP A 133 7.11 13.43 18.59
CA ASP A 133 6.08 12.76 19.39
C ASP A 133 6.70 11.63 20.23
N ASP A 134 6.24 11.48 21.48
CA ASP A 134 6.80 10.57 22.50
C ASP A 134 5.83 9.43 22.88
N HIS A 135 4.77 9.26 22.11
CA HIS A 135 3.81 8.18 22.36
C HIS A 135 4.36 6.84 21.88
N GLU A 136 4.80 6.00 22.83
CA GLU A 136 5.39 4.68 22.53
C GLU A 136 4.48 3.73 21.73
N GLU A 137 3.17 3.96 21.78
CA GLU A 137 2.16 3.15 21.08
C GLU A 137 2.08 3.47 19.58
N ASP A 138 2.59 4.63 19.13
CA ASP A 138 2.57 5.10 17.74
C ASP A 138 3.87 4.81 16.96
N ARG A 139 4.78 4.00 17.53
CA ARG A 139 6.15 3.74 17.02
C ARG A 139 6.25 2.96 15.70
N ILE A 140 5.17 2.73 14.97
CA ILE A 140 5.27 2.12 13.64
C ILE A 140 5.72 3.21 12.65
N ASN A 141 7.01 3.54 12.71
CA ASN A 141 7.67 4.39 11.74
C ASN A 141 8.32 3.54 10.64
N LEU A 142 8.54 4.16 9.48
CA LEU A 142 9.31 3.54 8.41
C LEU A 142 10.72 3.17 8.90
N GLY A 143 11.14 1.94 8.67
CA GLY A 143 12.45 1.44 9.12
C GLY A 143 12.51 0.98 10.58
N PHE A 144 11.42 1.14 11.35
CA PHE A 144 11.35 0.58 12.70
C PHE A 144 10.91 -0.89 12.64
N LEU A 145 11.89 -1.79 12.57
CA LEU A 145 11.69 -3.23 12.57
C LEU A 145 12.28 -3.83 13.85
N LYS A 146 11.53 -4.70 14.51
CA LYS A 146 12.10 -5.53 15.59
C LYS A 146 13.17 -6.44 14.99
N GLY A 147 14.41 -6.34 15.45
CA GLY A 147 15.47 -7.32 15.20
C GLY A 147 16.59 -6.92 14.24
N THR A 148 16.50 -5.77 13.55
CA THR A 148 17.63 -5.21 12.78
C THR A 148 18.48 -4.33 13.70
N ASN A 149 19.29 -4.97 14.54
CA ASN A 149 20.24 -4.27 15.44
C ASN A 149 21.65 -4.19 14.84
N ASN A 150 21.85 -4.62 13.59
CA ASN A 150 23.14 -4.64 12.93
C ASN A 150 23.02 -4.08 11.50
N LEU A 151 23.87 -3.10 11.18
CA LEU A 151 23.98 -2.47 9.85
C LEU A 151 24.37 -3.45 8.74
N GLU A 152 25.08 -4.53 9.08
CA GLU A 152 25.54 -5.54 8.10
C GLU A 152 24.41 -6.38 7.50
N VAL A 153 23.23 -6.41 8.14
CA VAL A 153 22.06 -7.18 7.68
C VAL A 153 20.94 -6.26 7.17
N CYS A 154 21.21 -4.97 6.98
CA CYS A 154 20.23 -4.01 6.49
C CYS A 154 20.08 -4.09 4.95
N ASN A 155 18.88 -3.79 4.48
CA ASN A 155 18.63 -3.60 3.04
C ASN A 155 19.13 -2.22 2.62
N GLU A 156 20.02 -2.18 1.63
CA GLU A 156 20.66 -0.97 1.15
C GLU A 156 20.02 -0.49 -0.16
N LEU A 157 19.73 0.80 -0.25
CA LEU A 157 19.26 1.42 -1.48
C LEU A 157 20.44 1.65 -2.45
N ARG A 158 20.39 1.02 -3.61
CA ARG A 158 21.41 1.09 -4.67
C ARG A 158 21.03 2.10 -5.75
N HIS A 159 22.03 2.58 -6.49
CA HIS A 159 21.86 3.52 -7.61
C HIS A 159 21.06 4.78 -7.22
N MET A 160 21.38 5.32 -6.05
CA MET A 160 20.63 6.42 -5.46
C MET A 160 20.62 7.67 -6.34
N GLN A 161 19.45 8.30 -6.41
CA GLN A 161 19.24 9.60 -7.02
C GLN A 161 18.61 10.54 -6.00
N TYR A 162 18.98 11.81 -6.11
CA TYR A 162 18.52 12.88 -5.24
C TYR A 162 17.85 13.96 -6.10
N THR A 163 16.67 14.40 -5.70
CA THR A 163 15.96 15.49 -6.39
C THR A 163 15.30 16.38 -5.35
N ARG A 164 15.46 17.70 -5.51
CA ARG A 164 14.84 18.68 -4.63
C ARG A 164 13.52 19.15 -5.24
N PHE A 165 12.45 19.14 -4.43
CA PHE A 165 11.13 19.67 -4.79
C PHE A 165 10.75 20.75 -3.78
N GLY A 166 11.00 22.02 -4.14
CA GLY A 166 10.86 23.11 -3.18
C GLY A 166 11.82 22.91 -2.00
N ASP A 167 11.27 22.76 -0.79
CA ASP A 167 12.04 22.50 0.43
C ASP A 167 12.19 21.02 0.78
N ASP A 168 11.50 20.13 0.06
CA ASP A 168 11.52 18.69 0.30
C ASP A 168 12.60 18.01 -0.56
N LEU A 169 13.14 16.89 -0.04
CA LEU A 169 14.11 16.06 -0.72
C LEU A 169 13.49 14.71 -1.10
N LEU A 170 13.55 14.35 -2.38
CA LEU A 170 13.31 12.99 -2.84
C LEU A 170 14.63 12.22 -2.92
N VAL A 171 14.72 11.12 -2.17
CA VAL A 171 15.75 10.09 -2.30
C VAL A 171 15.11 8.87 -2.94
N ARG A 172 15.70 8.34 -4.02
CA ARG A 172 15.14 7.17 -4.72
C ARG A 172 16.20 6.25 -5.32
N GLY A 173 15.88 4.96 -5.45
CA GLY A 173 16.82 3.94 -5.94
C GLY A 173 16.25 2.53 -5.91
N HIS A 174 17.08 1.54 -6.20
CA HIS A 174 16.72 0.12 -6.19
C HIS A 174 16.99 -0.51 -4.83
N LEU A 175 16.08 -1.35 -4.33
CA LEU A 175 16.28 -2.14 -3.10
C LEU A 175 16.92 -3.49 -3.42
#